data_AF-A0A940BQT6-F1
#
_entry.id   AF-A0A940BQT6-F1
#
_cell.length_a   1.000
_cell.length_b   1.000
_cell.length_c   1.000
_cell.angle_alpha   90.00
_cell.angle_beta   90.00
_cell.angle_gamma   90.00
#
_symmetry.space_group_name_H-M   'P 1'
#
loop_
_entity.id
_entity.type
_entity.pdbx_description
1 polymer ?
#
loop_
_entity_poly.entity_id
_entity_poly.type
_entity_poly.pdbx_seq_one_letter_code
_entity_poly.pdbx_strand_id
1 'polypeptide(L)'
;MMLEEVKELYSSYTDKVMQLKLNKKLTDGIFGMGTRISDDPCHEDFAKALEDLLKRFEESSPDSDEVRELLEYIYLYPYGHKDIVSVYWMTTAVHSLTLDIIKLLDAKSASELRKQYITLCPKLKQLPVQKKICRALAEISK
;
A
#
# COMPACT_ATOMS: atom_id res chain seq x y z
N MET A 1 17.96 -5.06 -0.62
CA MET A 1 17.33 -3.96 0.15
C MET A 1 15.83 -4.17 0.04
N MET A 2 15.14 -4.40 1.15
CA MET A 2 13.72 -4.78 1.16
C MET A 2 12.81 -3.75 0.45
N LEU A 3 13.15 -2.47 0.54
CA LEU A 3 12.44 -1.39 -0.15
C LEU A 3 12.37 -1.60 -1.67
N GLU A 4 13.44 -2.10 -2.30
CA GLU A 4 13.45 -2.33 -3.75
C GLU A 4 12.56 -3.53 -4.13
N GLU A 5 12.49 -4.57 -3.30
CA GLU A 5 11.55 -5.69 -3.52
C GLU A 5 10.09 -5.22 -3.41
N VAL A 6 9.78 -4.35 -2.45
CA VAL A 6 8.44 -3.76 -2.34
C VAL A 6 8.13 -2.85 -3.53
N LYS A 7 9.09 -2.03 -3.98
CA LYS A 7 8.91 -1.19 -5.18
C LYS A 7 8.60 -2.02 -6.42
N GLU A 8 9.36 -3.10 -6.63
CA GLU A 8 9.16 -4.01 -7.75
C GLU A 8 7.79 -4.69 -7.68
N LEU A 9 7.39 -5.17 -6.50
CA LEU A 9 6.06 -5.77 -6.30
C LEU A 9 4.94 -4.80 -6.66
N TYR A 10 5.02 -3.56 -6.18
CA TYR A 10 4.02 -2.53 -6.47
C TYR A 10 3.97 -2.17 -7.95
N SER A 11 5.14 -2.00 -8.60
CA SER A 11 5.23 -1.72 -10.04
C SER A 11 4.61 -2.85 -10.87
N SER A 12 5.04 -4.09 -10.60
CA SER A 12 4.54 -5.29 -11.27
C SER A 12 3.02 -5.45 -11.11
N TYR A 13 2.49 -5.21 -9.91
CA TYR A 13 1.04 -5.23 -9.66
C TYR A 13 0.30 -4.16 -10.48
N THR A 14 0.79 -2.91 -10.48
CA THR A 14 0.17 -1.82 -11.24
C THR A 14 0.19 -2.11 -12.74
N ASP A 15 1.30 -2.60 -13.28
CA ASP A 15 1.41 -3.00 -14.69
C ASP A 15 0.40 -4.10 -15.03
N LYS A 16 0.27 -5.11 -14.18
CA LYS A 16 -0.72 -6.18 -14.35
C LYS A 16 -2.15 -5.62 -14.42
N VAL A 17 -2.53 -4.72 -13.50
CA VAL A 17 -3.86 -4.10 -13.49
C VAL A 17 -4.07 -3.23 -14.75
N MET A 18 -3.05 -2.51 -15.21
CA MET A 18 -3.13 -1.74 -16.44
C MET A 18 -3.34 -2.63 -17.67
N GLN A 19 -2.64 -3.75 -17.76
CA GLN A 19 -2.84 -4.74 -18.84
C GLN A 19 -4.26 -5.31 -18.84
N LEU A 20 -4.80 -5.66 -17.66
CA LEU A 20 -6.18 -6.11 -17.53
C LEU A 20 -7.19 -5.04 -17.98
N LYS A 21 -6.94 -3.77 -17.63
CA LYS A 21 -7.76 -2.63 -18.06
C LYS A 21 -7.72 -2.43 -19.58
N LEU A 22 -6.57 -2.58 -20.21
CA LEU A 22 -6.41 -2.51 -21.67
C LEU A 22 -7.14 -3.66 -22.38
N ASN A 23 -6.92 -4.90 -21.93
CA ASN A 23 -7.55 -6.09 -22.51
C ASN A 23 -9.08 -6.05 -22.37
N LYS A 24 -9.59 -5.56 -21.23
CA LYS A 24 -11.03 -5.36 -21.03
C LYS A 24 -11.61 -4.33 -22.00
N LYS A 25 -10.96 -3.18 -22.18
CA LYS A 25 -11.40 -2.16 -23.15
C LYS A 25 -11.51 -2.70 -24.58
N LEU A 26 -10.61 -3.61 -24.96
CA LEU A 26 -10.64 -4.24 -26.30
C LEU A 26 -11.78 -5.24 -26.46
N THR A 27 -12.14 -5.96 -25.38
CA THR A 27 -13.12 -7.07 -25.42
C THR A 27 -14.56 -6.64 -25.12
N ASP A 28 -14.76 -5.57 -24.33
CA ASP A 28 -16.07 -4.98 -24.04
C ASP A 28 -16.77 -4.45 -25.32
N GLY A 29 -16.03 -4.25 -26.42
CA GLY A 29 -16.59 -3.90 -27.73
C GLY A 29 -17.17 -5.08 -28.53
N ILE A 30 -16.93 -6.34 -28.12
CA ILE A 30 -17.29 -7.54 -28.92
C ILE A 30 -18.22 -8.48 -28.15
N PHE A 31 -18.06 -8.66 -26.83
CA PHE A 31 -18.95 -9.50 -26.01
C PHE A 31 -18.98 -9.02 -24.55
N GLY A 32 -20.06 -8.36 -24.13
CA GLY A 32 -20.23 -7.74 -22.80
C GLY A 32 -20.42 -8.71 -21.62
N MET A 33 -19.70 -9.84 -21.57
CA MET A 33 -19.74 -10.83 -20.47
C MET A 33 -18.35 -11.09 -19.86
N GLY A 34 -17.53 -10.06 -19.68
CA GLY A 34 -16.19 -10.19 -19.08
C GLY A 34 -16.20 -10.12 -17.54
N THR A 35 -15.35 -10.92 -16.89
CA THR A 35 -15.02 -10.84 -15.45
C THR A 35 -14.65 -9.40 -15.05
N ARG A 36 -15.02 -8.97 -13.84
CA ARG A 36 -14.62 -7.64 -13.36
C ARG A 36 -13.14 -7.66 -13.03
N ILE A 37 -12.42 -6.60 -13.37
CA ILE A 37 -10.99 -6.47 -13.01
C ILE A 37 -10.81 -6.58 -11.49
N SER A 38 -11.81 -6.12 -10.71
CA SER A 38 -11.85 -6.26 -9.25
C SER A 38 -11.82 -7.69 -8.73
N ASP A 39 -12.15 -8.67 -9.57
CA ASP A 39 -12.27 -10.08 -9.18
C ASP A 39 -11.06 -10.89 -9.69
N ASP A 40 -10.07 -10.24 -10.31
CA ASP A 40 -8.84 -10.88 -10.75
C ASP A 40 -7.96 -11.26 -9.55
N PRO A 41 -7.39 -12.48 -9.51
CA PRO A 41 -6.59 -12.96 -8.38
C PRO A 41 -5.33 -12.12 -8.12
N CYS A 42 -4.88 -11.30 -9.08
CA CYS A 42 -3.69 -10.46 -8.89
C CYS A 42 -3.79 -9.52 -7.68
N HIS A 43 -5.00 -9.16 -7.23
CA HIS A 43 -5.22 -8.36 -6.03
C HIS A 43 -4.86 -9.13 -4.75
N GLU A 44 -5.31 -10.38 -4.65
CA GLU A 44 -5.02 -11.26 -3.51
C GLU A 44 -3.55 -11.70 -3.51
N ASP A 45 -3.02 -12.03 -4.69
CA ASP A 45 -1.61 -12.40 -4.87
C ASP A 45 -0.68 -11.25 -4.45
N PHE A 46 -1.01 -10.01 -4.84
CA PHE A 46 -0.28 -8.82 -4.42
C PHE A 46 -0.31 -8.63 -2.90
N ALA A 47 -1.50 -8.73 -2.28
CA ALA A 47 -1.64 -8.57 -0.84
C ALA A 47 -0.81 -9.60 -0.07
N LYS A 48 -0.87 -10.87 -0.50
CA LYS A 48 -0.11 -11.97 0.11
C LYS A 48 1.39 -11.80 -0.06
N ALA A 49 1.86 -11.46 -1.26
CA ALA A 49 3.27 -11.21 -1.52
C ALA A 49 3.81 -10.04 -0.68
N LEU A 50 3.01 -8.98 -0.50
CA LEU A 50 3.37 -7.88 0.37
C LEU A 50 3.42 -8.31 1.84
N GLU A 51 2.45 -9.08 2.31
CA GLU A 51 2.46 -9.62 3.68
C GLU A 51 3.72 -10.44 3.95
N ASP A 52 4.10 -11.32 3.03
CA ASP A 52 5.32 -12.14 3.15
C ASP A 52 6.60 -11.29 3.12
N LEU A 53 6.64 -10.24 2.29
CA LEU A 53 7.74 -9.26 2.29
C LEU A 53 7.86 -8.52 3.63
N LEU A 54 6.75 -8.05 4.18
CA LEU A 54 6.73 -7.33 5.46
C LEU A 54 7.15 -8.25 6.62
N LYS A 55 6.75 -9.53 6.62
CA LYS A 55 7.21 -10.50 7.62
C LYS A 55 8.71 -10.73 7.54
N ARG A 56 9.26 -10.96 6.34
CA ARG A 56 10.72 -11.07 6.15
C ARG A 56 11.45 -9.80 6.56
N PHE A 57 10.81 -8.64 6.34
CA PHE A 57 11.38 -7.35 6.75
C PHE A 57 11.47 -7.27 8.27
N GLU A 58 10.39 -7.57 8.99
CA GLU A 58 10.38 -7.63 10.46
C GLU A 58 11.43 -8.59 11.01
N GLU A 59 11.53 -9.80 10.45
CA GLU A 59 12.52 -10.81 10.83
C GLU A 59 13.97 -10.36 10.61
N SER A 60 14.20 -9.47 9.66
CA SER A 60 15.54 -8.91 9.40
C SER A 60 16.00 -7.88 10.43
N SER A 61 15.15 -7.55 11.42
CA SER A 61 15.43 -6.57 12.49
C SER A 61 15.90 -5.22 11.93
N PRO A 62 15.08 -4.56 11.10
CA PRO A 62 15.44 -3.34 10.42
C PRO A 62 15.54 -2.19 11.41
N ASP A 63 16.34 -1.19 11.08
CA ASP A 63 16.37 0.03 11.88
C ASP A 63 15.14 0.92 11.61
N SER A 64 14.94 1.89 12.50
CA SER A 64 13.79 2.80 12.45
C SER A 64 13.74 3.64 11.17
N ASP A 65 14.89 3.98 10.58
CA ASP A 65 14.95 4.76 9.33
C ASP A 65 14.54 3.89 8.13
N GLU A 66 15.02 2.64 8.06
CA GLU A 66 14.60 1.68 7.06
C GLU A 66 13.08 1.42 7.12
N VAL A 67 12.54 1.28 8.33
CA VAL A 67 11.10 1.11 8.55
C VAL A 67 10.34 2.35 8.06
N ARG A 68 10.81 3.55 8.38
CA ARG A 68 10.18 4.80 7.96
C ARG A 68 10.14 4.92 6.45
N GLU A 69 11.25 4.66 5.76
CA GLU A 69 11.35 4.74 4.30
C GLU A 69 10.40 3.75 3.60
N LEU A 70 10.32 2.52 4.10
CA LEU A 70 9.41 1.50 3.58
C LEU A 70 7.94 1.91 3.71
N LEU A 71 7.56 2.39 4.90
CA LEU A 71 6.19 2.81 5.18
C LEU A 71 5.82 4.08 4.40
N GLU A 72 6.75 5.03 4.25
CA GLU A 72 6.55 6.23 3.45
C GLU A 72 6.24 5.86 1.99
N TYR A 73 7.00 4.93 1.40
CA TYR A 73 6.74 4.43 0.06
C TYR A 73 5.34 3.82 -0.07
N ILE A 74 5.01 2.86 0.82
CA ILE A 74 3.71 2.17 0.83
C ILE A 74 2.55 3.17 0.92
N TYR A 75 2.67 4.16 1.79
CA TYR A 75 1.63 5.14 2.02
C TYR A 75 1.50 6.20 0.94
N LEU A 76 2.60 6.56 0.27
CA LEU A 76 2.57 7.54 -0.82
C LEU A 76 2.05 6.93 -2.12
N TYR A 77 2.33 5.66 -2.37
CA TYR A 77 2.06 4.99 -3.64
C TYR A 77 0.62 5.16 -4.18
N PRO A 78 -0.45 4.95 -3.37
CA PRO A 78 -1.82 5.09 -3.86
C PRO A 78 -2.10 6.49 -4.42
N TYR A 79 -1.49 7.53 -3.83
CA TYR A 79 -1.75 8.91 -4.19
C TYR A 79 -1.16 9.31 -5.54
N GLY A 80 -0.14 8.59 -6.02
CA GLY A 80 0.40 8.71 -7.38
C GLY A 80 -0.46 8.02 -8.46
N HIS A 81 -1.41 7.16 -8.07
CA HIS A 81 -2.16 6.29 -8.99
C HIS A 81 -3.69 6.41 -8.83
N LYS A 82 -4.18 7.60 -8.43
CA LYS A 82 -5.61 7.86 -8.16
C LYS A 82 -6.51 7.66 -9.37
N ASP A 83 -5.96 7.77 -10.58
CA ASP A 83 -6.65 7.58 -11.86
C ASP A 83 -6.86 6.09 -12.21
N ILE A 84 -6.11 5.19 -11.55
CA ILE A 84 -6.26 3.74 -11.65
C ILE A 84 -6.99 3.24 -10.40
N VAL A 85 -8.33 3.36 -10.42
CA VAL A 85 -9.21 3.09 -9.27
C VAL A 85 -8.91 1.78 -8.54
N SER A 86 -8.71 0.66 -9.25
CA SER A 86 -8.38 -0.64 -8.62
C SER A 86 -7.01 -0.62 -7.93
N VAL A 87 -6.01 0.03 -8.51
CA VAL A 87 -4.69 0.20 -7.88
C VAL A 87 -4.83 1.07 -6.64
N TYR A 88 -5.48 2.23 -6.74
CA TYR A 88 -5.71 3.13 -5.61
C TYR A 88 -6.37 2.41 -4.43
N TRP A 89 -7.48 1.68 -4.66
CA TRP A 89 -8.19 1.00 -3.58
C TRP A 89 -7.40 -0.14 -2.97
N MET A 90 -6.79 -0.99 -3.80
CA MET A 90 -6.04 -2.15 -3.30
C MET A 90 -4.79 -1.71 -2.53
N THR A 91 -4.01 -0.79 -3.08
CA THR A 91 -2.80 -0.27 -2.43
C THR A 91 -3.12 0.52 -1.15
N THR A 92 -4.30 1.15 -1.06
CA THR A 92 -4.78 1.74 0.19
C THR A 92 -5.23 0.67 1.20
N ALA A 93 -5.85 -0.41 0.74
CA ALA A 93 -6.35 -1.47 1.61
C ALA A 93 -5.20 -2.20 2.33
N VAL A 94 -4.11 -2.50 1.63
CA VAL A 94 -2.93 -3.17 2.20
C VAL A 94 -2.19 -2.34 3.25
N HIS A 95 -2.53 -1.05 3.44
CA HIS A 95 -2.01 -0.29 4.58
C HIS A 95 -2.30 -0.99 5.92
N SER A 96 -3.33 -1.84 6.04
CA SER A 96 -3.54 -2.58 7.29
C SER A 96 -2.44 -3.61 7.60
N LEU A 97 -1.72 -4.09 6.58
CA LEU A 97 -0.64 -5.07 6.74
C LEU A 97 0.60 -4.46 7.41
N THR A 98 0.71 -3.13 7.45
CA THR A 98 1.88 -2.46 8.04
C THR A 98 1.76 -2.22 9.55
N LEU A 99 0.64 -2.59 10.18
CA LEU A 99 0.37 -2.26 11.59
C LEU A 99 1.41 -2.84 12.57
N ASP A 100 1.96 -4.01 12.28
CA ASP A 100 3.01 -4.61 13.11
C ASP A 100 4.36 -3.94 12.86
N ILE A 101 4.70 -3.66 11.60
CA ILE A 101 5.91 -2.94 11.19
C ILE A 101 5.99 -1.53 11.77
N ILE A 102 4.85 -0.83 11.91
CA ILE A 102 4.81 0.50 12.55
C ILE A 102 5.43 0.46 13.95
N LYS A 103 5.29 -0.63 14.70
CA LYS A 103 5.79 -0.77 16.08
C LYS A 103 7.31 -0.76 16.18
N LEU A 104 8.01 -0.96 15.06
CA LEU A 104 9.46 -0.94 14.98
C LEU A 104 10.04 0.48 14.85
N LEU A 105 9.20 1.49 14.63
CA LEU A 105 9.61 2.89 14.58
C LEU A 105 10.01 3.40 15.97
N ASP A 106 11.02 4.25 16.01
CA ASP A 106 11.22 5.15 17.15
C ASP A 106 10.22 6.32 17.15
N ALA A 107 10.16 7.05 18.25
CA ALA A 107 9.23 8.17 18.43
C ALA A 107 9.44 9.32 17.41
N LYS A 108 10.69 9.59 17.00
CA LYS A 108 11.01 10.65 16.05
C LYS A 108 10.51 10.26 14.66
N SER A 109 10.86 9.07 14.18
CA SER A 109 10.46 8.55 12.87
C SER A 109 8.94 8.39 12.78
N ALA A 110 8.28 7.91 13.84
CA ALA A 110 6.82 7.87 13.91
C ALA A 110 6.17 9.26 13.82
N SER A 111 6.74 10.26 14.49
CA SER A 111 6.24 11.64 14.47
C SER A 111 6.36 12.28 13.10
N GLU A 112 7.49 12.10 12.44
CA GLU A 112 7.76 12.58 11.08
C GLU A 112 6.82 11.93 10.06
N LEU A 113 6.75 10.60 10.06
CA LEU A 113 5.86 9.85 9.17
C LEU A 113 4.39 10.21 9.40
N ARG A 114 3.97 10.42 10.66
CA ARG A 114 2.62 10.86 10.98
C ARG A 114 2.30 12.22 10.37
N LYS A 115 3.21 13.20 10.47
CA LYS A 115 3.02 14.55 9.89
C LYS A 115 2.86 14.48 8.37
N GLN A 116 3.66 13.66 7.69
CA GLN A 116 3.52 13.44 6.26
C GLN A 116 2.17 12.76 5.94
N TYR A 117 1.83 11.69 6.66
CA TYR A 117 0.62 10.89 6.39
C TYR A 117 -0.68 11.68 6.56
N ILE A 118 -0.80 12.55 7.58
CA ILE A 118 -1.98 13.40 7.75
C ILE A 118 -2.12 14.46 6.65
N THR A 119 -1.01 14.83 6.00
CA THR A 119 -1.02 15.77 4.87
C THR A 119 -1.54 15.07 3.60
N LEU A 120 -1.14 13.80 3.40
CA LEU A 120 -1.66 12.95 2.32
C LEU A 120 -3.14 12.59 2.53
N CYS A 121 -3.54 12.33 3.78
CA CYS A 121 -4.89 11.95 4.15
C CYS A 121 -5.49 12.83 5.26
N PRO A 122 -6.13 13.95 4.90
CA PRO A 122 -6.78 14.83 5.87
C PRO A 122 -7.84 14.10 6.70
N LYS A 123 -7.91 14.40 8.00
CA LYS A 123 -8.74 13.69 9.01
C LYS A 123 -10.20 13.43 8.57
N LEU A 124 -10.84 14.40 7.91
CA LEU A 124 -12.24 14.30 7.46
C LEU A 124 -12.45 13.31 6.30
N LYS A 125 -11.38 12.95 5.59
CA LYS A 125 -11.39 12.06 4.42
C LYS A 125 -10.76 10.69 4.71
N GLN A 126 -10.35 10.44 5.95
CA GLN A 126 -9.69 9.19 6.32
C GLN A 126 -10.67 8.01 6.32
N LEU A 127 -10.28 6.97 5.58
CA LEU A 127 -10.86 5.63 5.64
C LEU A 127 -10.54 4.97 6.99
N PRO A 128 -11.29 3.93 7.39
CA PRO A 128 -11.04 3.21 8.65
C PRO A 128 -9.59 2.74 8.82
N VAL A 129 -8.95 2.23 7.75
CA VAL A 129 -7.54 1.81 7.80
C VAL A 129 -6.61 2.99 8.06
N GLN A 130 -6.79 4.12 7.36
CA GLN A 130 -5.98 5.32 7.55
C GLN A 130 -6.11 5.89 8.98
N LYS A 131 -7.30 5.80 9.59
CA LYS A 131 -7.50 6.16 11.00
C LYS A 131 -6.70 5.26 11.95
N LYS A 132 -6.66 3.95 11.69
CA LYS A 132 -5.85 2.98 12.47
C LYS A 132 -4.36 3.31 12.36
N ILE A 133 -3.87 3.60 11.16
CA ILE A 133 -2.47 4.00 10.92
C ILE A 133 -2.14 5.30 11.66
N CYS A 134 -2.96 6.34 11.53
CA CYS A 134 -2.76 7.60 12.25
C CYS A 134 -2.73 7.41 13.77
N ARG A 135 -3.53 6.50 14.30
CA ARG A 135 -3.55 6.18 15.73
C ARG A 135 -2.29 5.43 16.15
N ALA A 136 -1.90 4.39 15.42
CA ALA A 136 -0.69 3.62 15.70
C ALA A 136 0.56 4.51 15.72
N LEU A 137 0.72 5.36 14.70
CA LEU A 137 1.82 6.33 14.67
C LEU A 137 1.77 7.32 15.84
N ALA A 138 0.57 7.79 16.23
CA ALA A 138 0.40 8.69 17.37
C ALA A 138 0.72 8.05 18.72
N GLU A 139 0.57 6.72 18.83
CA GLU A 139 0.89 5.98 20.06
C GLU A 139 2.40 5.85 20.25
N ILE A 140 3.17 5.71 19.16
CA ILE A 140 4.64 5.61 19.17
C ILE A 140 5.32 6.97 19.30
N SER A 141 4.72 8.02 18.73
CA SER A 141 5.30 9.38 18.72
C SER A 141 5.29 10.09 20.09
N LYS A 142 4.96 9.41 21.18
CA LYS A 142 4.82 9.97 22.53
C LYS A 142 6.14 9.89 23.29
#